data_AF-A0A8H3FHZ9-F1
#
_entry.id   AF-A0A8H3FHZ9-F1
#
_cell.length_a   1.000
_cell.length_b   1.000
_cell.length_c   1.000
_cell.angle_alpha   90.00
_cell.angle_beta   90.00
_cell.angle_gamma   90.00
#
_symmetry.space_group_name_H-M   'P 1'
#
loop_
_entity.id
_entity.type
_entity.pdbx_description
1 polymer ?
#
loop_
_entity_poly.entity_id
_entity_poly.type
_entity_poly.pdbx_seq_one_letter_code
_entity_poly.pdbx_strand_id
1 'polypeptide(L)'
;MTSCGQTTISQERSADQVSSDVLNLLEYYGRHTIGSANSENSEWIGKAQFFDQVRSQIRRNDPIKMVLPAFPWKSGNRVDKVSGRLPDLGEILALERLNQLCRDIEKIYPMGGQLTIASDGLVFDDIVGIPEEDTWEYSETLATIIEERGFSSLKLQRVMDLVGLTDGQRISKQTYLSLTDTSRTILLQAYGKSKEEIRAMIETDNDTLMTYRGFIRFLENDLRHSEVAFKATSGSHYRKCVKSIAKAMMLRAESFTKLLRDRCPDSVRLSIHPSSGANKLSVPLIVQPDDKFPRSPWHCIVAMDVHGSYRTVHAKDVRDTHNLIHINGLPHYYRERSPLWDWDDSSSSGAVFEPQYPCGLHVRPVGHDTISRLGHDHVLKLQRLARIFEGPIEIFGFENAHEVYNESREDR
;
A
#
# COMPACT_ATOMS: atom_id res chain seq x y z
N MET A 1 51.66 2.74 41.02
CA MET A 1 50.27 3.25 41.12
C MET A 1 49.95 3.95 39.83
N THR A 2 49.27 3.27 38.90
CA THR A 2 48.69 3.92 37.73
C THR A 2 47.43 3.16 37.37
N SER A 3 46.30 3.81 37.65
CA SER A 3 44.98 3.47 37.13
C SER A 3 44.95 3.77 35.63
N CYS A 4 44.36 2.89 34.84
CA CYS A 4 43.66 3.27 33.61
C CYS A 4 42.66 2.17 33.26
N GLY A 5 41.38 2.47 33.44
CA GLY A 5 40.29 1.62 32.99
C GLY A 5 39.90 1.92 31.55
N GLN A 6 39.07 1.04 31.00
CA GLN A 6 37.90 1.42 30.20
C GLN A 6 36.97 0.20 30.12
N THR A 7 35.97 0.20 31.00
CA THR A 7 34.81 -0.68 30.89
C THR A 7 33.82 0.01 29.95
N THR A 8 33.71 -0.45 28.71
CA THR A 8 32.62 -0.05 27.81
C THR A 8 31.36 -0.77 28.28
N ILE A 9 30.59 -0.15 29.16
CA ILE A 9 29.26 -0.66 29.56
C ILE A 9 28.30 -0.28 28.44
N SER A 10 27.99 -1.22 27.54
CA SER A 10 26.78 -1.12 26.72
C SER A 10 25.58 -1.24 27.65
N GLN A 11 24.89 -0.14 27.94
CA GLN A 11 23.64 -0.19 28.69
C GLN A 11 22.60 -0.96 27.87
N GLU A 12 22.22 -2.15 28.33
CA GLU A 12 21.07 -2.88 27.79
C GLU A 12 19.82 -1.99 27.92
N ARG A 13 19.17 -1.71 26.79
CA ARG A 13 17.96 -0.89 26.74
C ARG A 13 16.83 -1.64 27.45
N SER A 14 16.06 -0.94 28.29
CA SER A 14 14.92 -1.56 28.96
C SER A 14 13.78 -1.87 27.97
N ALA A 15 12.96 -2.87 28.27
CA ALA A 15 11.79 -3.19 27.45
C ALA A 15 10.85 -1.97 27.26
N ASP A 16 10.74 -1.11 28.27
CA ASP A 16 9.92 0.11 28.21
C ASP A 16 10.52 1.13 27.22
N GLN A 17 11.84 1.31 27.21
CA GLN A 17 12.53 2.18 26.25
C GLN A 17 12.41 1.67 24.82
N VAL A 18 12.58 0.37 24.60
CA VAL A 18 12.43 -0.24 23.27
C VAL A 18 10.97 -0.12 22.80
N SER A 19 9.99 -0.32 23.70
CA SER A 19 8.57 -0.18 23.37
C SER A 19 8.21 1.24 22.92
N SER A 20 8.72 2.25 23.64
CA SER A 20 8.48 3.66 23.28
C SER A 20 9.06 3.98 21.90
N ASP A 21 10.30 3.53 21.62
CA ASP A 21 10.95 3.79 20.34
C ASP A 21 10.28 3.08 19.16
N VAL A 22 9.82 1.84 19.35
CA VAL A 22 9.03 1.13 18.34
C VAL A 22 7.73 1.89 18.05
N LEU A 23 7.04 2.39 19.08
CA LEU A 23 5.81 3.15 18.88
C LEU A 23 6.05 4.53 18.25
N ASN A 24 7.18 5.20 18.57
CA ASN A 24 7.61 6.43 17.91
C ASN A 24 7.83 6.19 16.41
N LEU A 25 8.47 5.07 16.07
CA LEU A 25 8.67 4.67 14.67
C LEU A 25 7.34 4.39 13.97
N LEU A 26 6.43 3.65 14.61
CA LEU A 26 5.10 3.40 14.05
C LEU A 26 4.34 4.70 13.80
N GLU A 27 4.37 5.62 14.76
CA GLU A 27 3.78 6.94 14.65
C GLU A 27 4.37 7.74 13.47
N TYR A 28 5.68 7.68 13.24
CA TYR A 28 6.33 8.30 12.07
C TYR A 28 5.81 7.77 10.73
N TYR A 29 5.48 6.48 10.65
CA TYR A 29 4.85 5.90 9.46
C TYR A 29 3.37 6.26 9.33
N GLY A 30 2.74 6.67 10.42
CA GLY A 30 1.32 6.98 10.51
C GLY A 30 0.94 8.39 10.10
N ARG A 31 -0.36 8.60 9.86
CA ARG A 31 -0.96 9.92 9.63
C ARG A 31 -2.36 9.97 10.21
N HIS A 32 -2.55 10.73 11.27
CA HIS A 32 -3.85 10.88 11.93
C HIS A 32 -4.57 12.14 11.45
N THR A 33 -5.90 12.06 11.33
CA THR A 33 -6.73 13.23 11.07
C THR A 33 -7.31 13.73 12.38
N ILE A 34 -6.78 14.82 12.90
CA ILE A 34 -7.38 15.51 14.03
C ILE A 34 -8.36 16.53 13.48
N GLY A 35 -9.60 16.47 13.96
CA GLY A 35 -10.66 17.39 13.57
C GLY A 35 -10.26 18.84 13.89
N SER A 36 -10.24 19.68 12.85
CA SER A 36 -10.16 21.15 12.85
C SER A 36 -8.98 21.81 13.57
N ALA A 37 -8.21 22.56 12.77
CA ALA A 37 -7.39 23.74 13.11
C ALA A 37 -6.34 23.57 14.23
N ASN A 38 -5.07 23.64 13.82
CA ASN A 38 -3.88 23.81 14.67
C ASN A 38 -3.53 22.63 15.59
N SER A 39 -2.84 21.62 15.06
CA SER A 39 -1.85 20.88 15.84
C SER A 39 -0.81 20.25 14.91
N GLU A 40 0.28 20.96 14.67
CA GLU A 40 1.46 20.42 13.97
C GLU A 40 2.27 19.42 14.82
N ASN A 41 1.81 19.05 16.03
CA ASN A 41 2.48 18.09 16.90
C ASN A 41 1.49 17.50 17.91
N SER A 42 0.60 16.63 17.45
CA SER A 42 -0.28 15.85 18.32
C SER A 42 0.20 14.42 18.37
N GLU A 43 0.66 13.98 19.53
CA GLU A 43 1.03 12.58 19.76
C GLU A 43 -0.11 11.63 19.38
N TRP A 44 0.23 10.47 18.85
CA TRP A 44 -0.70 9.39 18.53
C TRP A 44 -1.46 8.97 19.79
N ILE A 45 -2.74 9.32 19.85
CA ILE A 45 -3.62 9.04 21.01
C ILE A 45 -3.62 7.55 21.38
N GLY A 46 -3.59 6.66 20.37
CA GLY A 46 -3.57 5.22 20.57
C GLY A 46 -2.25 4.66 21.12
N LYS A 47 -1.18 5.45 21.14
CA LYS A 47 0.16 5.01 21.57
C LYS A 47 0.16 4.39 22.96
N ALA A 48 -0.55 5.01 23.91
CA ALA A 48 -0.69 4.47 25.26
C ALA A 48 -1.44 3.12 25.28
N GLN A 49 -2.41 2.92 24.38
CA GLN A 49 -3.16 1.67 24.28
C GLN A 49 -2.30 0.52 23.75
N PHE A 50 -1.42 0.81 22.78
CA PHE A 50 -0.54 -0.21 22.19
C PHE A 50 0.76 -0.43 22.98
N PHE A 51 1.09 0.41 23.96
CA PHE A 51 2.32 0.31 24.74
C PHE A 51 2.45 -1.02 25.46
N ASP A 52 1.45 -1.41 26.25
CA ASP A 52 1.50 -2.68 27.00
C ASP A 52 1.56 -3.89 26.07
N GLN A 53 0.91 -3.80 24.92
CA GLN A 53 0.89 -4.84 23.91
C GLN A 53 2.26 -5.02 23.23
N VAL A 54 2.90 -3.92 22.82
CA VAL A 54 4.26 -3.93 22.26
C VAL A 54 5.26 -4.39 23.31
N ARG A 55 5.15 -3.88 24.53
CA ARG A 55 5.99 -4.26 25.67
C ARG A 55 5.91 -5.75 25.98
N SER A 56 4.71 -6.31 25.97
CA SER A 56 4.49 -7.73 26.22
C SER A 56 5.19 -8.59 25.17
N GLN A 57 5.14 -8.21 23.89
CA GLN A 57 5.84 -8.91 22.80
C GLN A 57 7.35 -8.83 22.95
N ILE A 58 7.89 -7.65 23.28
CA ILE A 58 9.34 -7.46 23.54
C ILE A 58 9.80 -8.32 24.71
N ARG A 59 9.03 -8.37 25.81
CA ARG A 59 9.36 -9.22 26.98
C ARG A 59 9.35 -10.71 26.67
N ARG A 60 8.58 -11.15 25.68
CA ARG A 60 8.53 -12.54 25.21
C ARG A 60 9.57 -12.84 24.13
N ASN A 61 10.34 -11.84 23.70
CA ASN A 61 11.22 -11.94 22.54
C ASN A 61 10.48 -12.36 21.25
N ASP A 62 9.22 -11.93 21.10
CA ASP A 62 8.41 -12.11 19.89
C ASP A 62 8.66 -10.95 18.92
N PRO A 63 8.56 -11.15 17.59
CA PRO A 63 8.45 -10.04 16.63
C PRO A 63 7.27 -9.12 16.96
N ILE A 64 7.38 -7.83 16.62
CA ILE A 64 6.27 -6.89 16.77
C ILE A 64 5.21 -7.21 15.71
N LYS A 65 4.12 -7.85 16.14
CA LYS A 65 2.99 -8.24 15.29
C LYS A 65 2.13 -7.03 14.96
N MET A 66 1.84 -6.87 13.68
CA MET A 66 0.96 -5.85 13.14
C MET A 66 -0.08 -6.51 12.23
N VAL A 67 -1.27 -5.92 12.14
CA VAL A 67 -2.31 -6.38 11.22
C VAL A 67 -2.90 -5.21 10.44
N LEU A 68 -2.96 -5.37 9.11
CA LEU A 68 -3.47 -4.37 8.18
C LEU A 68 -4.55 -4.98 7.27
N PRO A 69 -5.84 -4.60 7.45
CA PRO A 69 -6.87 -4.85 6.46
C PRO A 69 -6.64 -3.95 5.24
N ALA A 70 -6.32 -4.54 4.10
CA ALA A 70 -5.93 -3.84 2.89
C ALA A 70 -5.81 -4.79 1.70
N PHE A 71 -5.56 -4.25 0.51
CA PHE A 71 -5.31 -5.01 -0.71
C PHE A 71 -6.45 -5.97 -1.09
N PRO A 72 -7.66 -5.44 -1.36
CA PRO A 72 -8.81 -6.25 -1.72
C PRO A 72 -8.75 -6.78 -3.17
N TRP A 73 -8.72 -5.85 -4.13
CA TRP A 73 -8.75 -6.02 -5.59
C TRP A 73 -8.60 -4.62 -6.23
N LYS A 74 -8.20 -4.47 -7.50
CA LYS A 74 -8.26 -3.18 -8.21
C LYS A 74 -9.69 -2.74 -8.51
N SER A 75 -9.99 -1.45 -8.33
CA SER A 75 -11.32 -0.85 -8.63
C SER A 75 -11.92 -1.31 -9.96
N GLY A 76 -13.22 -1.59 -9.95
CA GLY A 76 -13.98 -1.92 -11.18
C GLY A 76 -14.03 -0.77 -12.19
N ASN A 77 -13.74 0.47 -11.76
CA ASN A 77 -13.65 1.62 -12.66
C ASN A 77 -12.28 1.67 -13.38
N ARG A 78 -12.14 0.86 -14.42
CA ARG A 78 -10.95 0.77 -15.29
C ARG A 78 -10.88 1.84 -16.39
N VAL A 79 -11.90 2.70 -16.45
CA VAL A 79 -12.00 3.79 -17.44
C VAL A 79 -11.42 5.08 -16.88
N ASP A 80 -11.80 5.40 -15.64
CA ASP A 80 -11.45 6.67 -15.01
C ASP A 80 -10.36 6.52 -13.95
N LYS A 81 -10.40 5.45 -13.13
CA LYS A 81 -9.62 5.41 -11.88
C LYS A 81 -8.30 4.67 -12.00
N VAL A 82 -8.35 3.43 -12.45
CA VAL A 82 -7.21 2.51 -12.54
C VAL A 82 -6.98 2.12 -14.01
N SER A 83 -5.82 1.58 -14.33
CA SER A 83 -5.50 1.17 -15.72
C SER A 83 -5.60 -0.34 -15.95
N GLY A 84 -5.79 -1.15 -14.91
CA GLY A 84 -5.85 -2.60 -15.01
C GLY A 84 -6.51 -3.24 -13.79
N ARG A 85 -6.61 -4.57 -13.80
CA ARG A 85 -7.19 -5.37 -12.72
C ARG A 85 -6.16 -5.96 -11.74
N LEU A 86 -4.91 -6.08 -12.19
CA LEU A 86 -3.82 -6.66 -11.42
C LEU A 86 -3.08 -5.56 -10.63
N PRO A 87 -2.33 -5.93 -9.58
CA PRO A 87 -1.38 -5.04 -8.92
C PRO A 87 -0.46 -4.35 -9.92
N ASP A 88 -0.24 -3.05 -9.70
CA ASP A 88 0.67 -2.23 -10.50
C ASP A 88 1.74 -1.56 -9.60
N LEU A 89 2.44 -0.53 -10.09
CA LEU A 89 3.49 0.13 -9.29
C LEU A 89 2.99 0.59 -7.92
N GLY A 90 1.72 0.99 -7.80
CA GLY A 90 1.17 1.42 -6.52
C GLY A 90 1.17 0.31 -5.47
N GLU A 91 0.76 -0.90 -5.85
CA GLU A 91 0.81 -2.04 -4.94
C GLU A 91 2.24 -2.42 -4.56
N ILE A 92 3.17 -2.37 -5.52
CA ILE A 92 4.59 -2.67 -5.28
C ILE A 92 5.19 -1.70 -4.26
N LEU A 93 5.06 -0.39 -4.50
CA LEU A 93 5.56 0.66 -3.60
C LEU A 93 4.94 0.55 -2.20
N ALA A 94 3.66 0.19 -2.13
CA ALA A 94 2.97 -0.02 -0.86
C ALA A 94 3.54 -1.22 -0.08
N LEU A 95 3.77 -2.36 -0.75
CA LEU A 95 4.39 -3.52 -0.13
C LEU A 95 5.84 -3.22 0.32
N GLU A 96 6.60 -2.49 -0.48
CA GLU A 96 7.96 -2.04 -0.14
C GLU A 96 7.97 -1.17 1.12
N ARG A 97 7.05 -0.19 1.20
CA ARG A 97 6.91 0.65 2.39
C ARG A 97 6.59 -0.15 3.64
N LEU A 98 5.68 -1.12 3.53
CA LEU A 98 5.29 -1.98 4.65
C LEU A 98 6.42 -2.93 5.09
N ASN A 99 7.18 -3.46 4.14
CA ASN A 99 8.37 -4.25 4.44
C ASN A 99 9.46 -3.37 5.09
N GLN A 100 9.66 -2.15 4.59
CA GLN A 100 10.61 -1.20 5.16
C GLN A 100 10.26 -0.83 6.60
N LEU A 101 8.97 -0.65 6.93
CA LEU A 101 8.51 -0.49 8.31
C LEU A 101 8.99 -1.64 9.19
N CYS A 102 8.82 -2.89 8.75
CA CYS A 102 9.25 -4.06 9.53
C CYS A 102 10.78 -4.09 9.73
N ARG A 103 11.55 -3.71 8.71
CA ARG A 103 13.02 -3.61 8.77
C ARG A 103 13.51 -2.46 9.65
N ASP A 104 12.77 -1.35 9.69
CA ASP A 104 13.12 -0.23 10.56
C ASP A 104 12.87 -0.57 12.03
N ILE A 105 11.84 -1.38 12.33
CA ILE A 105 11.64 -1.94 13.68
C ILE A 105 12.84 -2.82 14.06
N GLU A 106 13.36 -3.62 13.12
CA GLU A 106 14.51 -4.51 13.36
C GLU A 106 15.77 -3.75 13.82
N LYS A 107 15.96 -2.52 13.33
CA LYS A 107 17.06 -1.63 13.75
C LYS A 107 16.94 -1.18 15.22
N ILE A 108 15.73 -1.18 15.77
CA ILE A 108 15.44 -0.79 17.17
C ILE A 108 15.37 -2.03 18.06
N TYR A 109 14.81 -3.13 17.54
CA TYR A 109 14.51 -4.35 18.25
C TYR A 109 14.80 -5.58 17.35
N PRO A 110 15.78 -6.44 17.69
CA PRO A 110 16.30 -7.47 16.78
C PRO A 110 15.28 -8.47 16.21
N MET A 111 14.15 -8.72 16.88
CA MET A 111 13.11 -9.61 16.34
C MET A 111 12.27 -8.96 15.23
N GLY A 112 12.48 -7.67 14.96
CA GLY A 112 11.84 -6.93 13.88
C GLY A 112 10.33 -6.80 14.01
N GLY A 113 9.72 -6.33 12.92
CA GLY A 113 8.27 -6.35 12.73
C GLY A 113 7.81 -7.55 11.92
N GLN A 114 6.59 -8.02 12.19
CA GLN A 114 5.86 -8.95 11.33
C GLN A 114 4.48 -8.36 11.02
N LEU A 115 4.19 -8.18 9.74
CA LEU A 115 2.91 -7.61 9.30
C LEU A 115 2.05 -8.65 8.60
N THR A 116 0.87 -8.89 9.16
CA THR A 116 -0.21 -9.60 8.49
C THR A 116 -1.03 -8.62 7.66
N ILE A 117 -0.98 -8.77 6.33
CA ILE A 117 -1.90 -8.13 5.39
C ILE A 117 -3.14 -9.01 5.32
N ALA A 118 -4.21 -8.59 6.00
CA ALA A 118 -5.49 -9.26 5.99
C ALA A 118 -6.30 -8.78 4.78
N SER A 119 -6.19 -9.47 3.65
CA SER A 119 -6.92 -9.11 2.44
C SER A 119 -8.42 -9.22 2.67
N ASP A 120 -9.09 -8.10 2.52
CA ASP A 120 -10.53 -7.96 2.66
C ASP A 120 -11.27 -8.15 1.32
N GLY A 121 -10.56 -8.69 0.31
CA GLY A 121 -11.05 -8.97 -1.03
C GLY A 121 -12.33 -9.80 -1.06
N LEU A 122 -12.26 -10.96 -0.45
CA LEU A 122 -13.38 -11.89 -0.38
C LEU A 122 -14.56 -11.34 0.47
N VAL A 123 -14.31 -10.34 1.31
CA VAL A 123 -15.35 -9.78 2.18
C VAL A 123 -16.39 -9.02 1.38
N PHE A 124 -16.03 -8.35 0.27
CA PHE A 124 -16.96 -7.42 -0.40
C PHE A 124 -17.08 -7.52 -1.92
N ASP A 125 -16.24 -8.30 -2.59
CA ASP A 125 -16.23 -8.44 -4.05
C ASP A 125 -17.64 -8.64 -4.68
N ASP A 126 -18.45 -9.56 -4.15
CA ASP A 126 -19.83 -9.81 -4.60
C ASP A 126 -20.76 -8.59 -4.49
N ILE A 127 -20.67 -7.81 -3.41
CA ILE A 127 -21.55 -6.65 -3.19
C ILE A 127 -21.11 -5.40 -3.94
N VAL A 128 -19.84 -5.34 -4.37
CA VAL A 128 -19.32 -4.27 -5.23
C VAL A 128 -19.25 -4.67 -6.70
N GLY A 129 -19.62 -5.90 -7.04
CA GLY A 129 -19.69 -6.41 -8.42
C GLY A 129 -18.32 -6.70 -9.03
N ILE A 130 -17.36 -7.12 -8.22
CA ILE A 130 -16.04 -7.55 -8.67
C ILE A 130 -16.07 -9.08 -8.84
N PRO A 131 -15.66 -9.62 -10.00
CA PRO A 131 -15.57 -11.06 -10.19
C PRO A 131 -14.63 -11.71 -9.17
N GLU A 132 -15.01 -12.87 -8.63
CA GLU A 132 -14.20 -13.58 -7.64
C GLU A 132 -12.83 -14.00 -8.22
N GLU A 133 -12.76 -14.23 -9.53
CA GLU A 133 -11.52 -14.47 -10.27
C GLU A 133 -10.58 -13.27 -10.26
N ASP A 134 -11.12 -12.04 -10.32
CA ASP A 134 -10.31 -10.83 -10.24
C ASP A 134 -9.72 -10.68 -8.83
N THR A 135 -10.51 -10.96 -7.80
CA THR A 135 -10.03 -11.00 -6.40
C THR A 135 -8.93 -12.04 -6.21
N TRP A 136 -9.14 -13.26 -6.74
CA TRP A 136 -8.15 -14.34 -6.71
C TRP A 136 -6.84 -13.93 -7.39
N GLU A 137 -6.91 -13.49 -8.65
CA GLU A 137 -5.74 -13.16 -9.46
C GLU A 137 -4.96 -11.97 -8.88
N TYR A 138 -5.67 -10.98 -8.34
CA TYR A 138 -5.05 -9.88 -7.60
C TYR A 138 -4.28 -10.38 -6.37
N SER A 139 -4.90 -11.24 -5.56
CA SER A 139 -4.28 -11.79 -4.34
C SER A 139 -3.07 -12.69 -4.64
N GLU A 140 -3.14 -13.55 -5.66
CA GLU A 140 -2.02 -14.39 -6.07
C GLU A 140 -0.88 -13.55 -6.65
N THR A 141 -1.20 -12.49 -7.41
CA THR A 141 -0.16 -11.59 -7.93
C THR A 141 0.58 -10.88 -6.79
N LEU A 142 -0.13 -10.45 -5.73
CA LEU A 142 0.51 -9.89 -4.54
C LEU A 142 1.39 -10.91 -3.82
N ALA A 143 0.93 -12.15 -3.69
CA ALA A 143 1.72 -13.23 -3.08
C ALA A 143 3.02 -13.47 -3.86
N THR A 144 2.95 -13.51 -5.19
CA THR A 144 4.12 -13.62 -6.06
C THR A 144 5.08 -12.44 -5.88
N ILE A 145 4.58 -11.19 -5.84
CA ILE A 145 5.43 -10.01 -5.61
C ILE A 145 6.15 -10.09 -4.25
N ILE A 146 5.44 -10.51 -3.20
CA ILE A 146 6.00 -10.68 -1.85
C ILE A 146 7.12 -11.74 -1.85
N GLU A 147 6.91 -12.86 -2.55
CA GLU A 147 7.88 -13.95 -2.68
C GLU A 147 9.11 -13.53 -3.50
N GLU A 148 8.90 -13.01 -4.71
CA GLU A 148 9.98 -12.60 -5.64
C GLU A 148 10.86 -11.49 -5.08
N ARG A 149 10.27 -10.56 -4.30
CA ARG A 149 11.03 -9.48 -3.63
C ARG A 149 11.59 -9.88 -2.26
N GLY A 150 11.34 -11.10 -1.79
CA GLY A 150 11.85 -11.59 -0.52
C GLY A 150 11.32 -10.84 0.71
N PHE A 151 10.07 -10.39 0.69
CA PHE A 151 9.44 -9.66 1.80
C PHE A 151 8.99 -10.61 2.92
N SER A 152 9.97 -11.27 3.56
CA SER A 152 9.74 -12.33 4.57
C SER A 152 8.96 -11.87 5.82
N SER A 153 8.94 -10.57 6.10
CA SER A 153 8.20 -10.00 7.24
C SER A 153 6.71 -9.76 6.93
N LEU A 154 6.30 -9.89 5.66
CA LEU A 154 4.92 -9.71 5.24
C LEU A 154 4.21 -11.06 5.08
N LYS A 155 3.02 -11.18 5.67
CA LYS A 155 2.14 -12.35 5.54
C LYS A 155 0.82 -11.92 4.92
N LEU A 156 0.53 -12.39 3.72
CA LEU A 156 -0.80 -12.22 3.11
C LEU A 156 -1.75 -13.29 3.67
N GLN A 157 -2.85 -12.85 4.29
CA GLN A 157 -3.92 -13.74 4.77
C GLN A 157 -5.24 -13.34 4.15
N ARG A 158 -5.93 -14.30 3.55
CA ARG A 158 -7.29 -14.13 3.03
C ARG A 158 -8.30 -14.41 4.13
N VAL A 159 -9.54 -14.00 3.93
CA VAL A 159 -10.65 -14.29 4.85
C VAL A 159 -10.77 -15.78 5.15
N MET A 160 -10.64 -16.64 4.12
CA MET A 160 -10.72 -18.10 4.27
C MET A 160 -9.64 -18.69 5.18
N ASP A 161 -8.44 -18.09 5.18
CA ASP A 161 -7.37 -18.47 6.10
C ASP A 161 -7.74 -18.06 7.53
N LEU A 162 -8.29 -16.86 7.69
CA LEU A 162 -8.69 -16.32 8.99
C LEU A 162 -9.87 -17.08 9.61
N VAL A 163 -10.82 -17.57 8.81
CA VAL A 163 -11.93 -18.42 9.30
C VAL A 163 -11.56 -19.90 9.43
N GLY A 164 -10.30 -20.27 9.15
CA GLY A 164 -9.77 -21.62 9.40
C GLY A 164 -10.18 -22.68 8.37
N LEU A 165 -10.49 -22.27 7.14
CA LEU A 165 -10.81 -23.22 6.05
C LEU A 165 -9.56 -23.75 5.33
N THR A 166 -8.51 -22.94 5.31
CA THR A 166 -7.30 -23.20 4.51
C THR A 166 -6.02 -23.05 5.32
N ASP A 167 -6.09 -22.51 6.53
CA ASP A 167 -4.96 -22.34 7.47
C ASP A 167 -3.69 -21.72 6.85
N GLY A 168 -3.86 -20.82 5.88
CA GLY A 168 -2.75 -20.13 5.21
C GLY A 168 -2.04 -20.96 4.14
N GLN A 169 -2.58 -22.13 3.76
CA GLN A 169 -2.01 -22.95 2.71
C GLN A 169 -2.25 -22.36 1.31
N ARG A 170 -1.31 -22.65 0.40
CA ARG A 170 -1.51 -22.36 -1.03
C ARG A 170 -2.56 -23.30 -1.58
N ILE A 171 -3.58 -22.74 -2.22
CA ILE A 171 -4.72 -23.48 -2.77
C ILE A 171 -4.84 -23.23 -4.27
N SER A 172 -5.62 -24.05 -4.96
CA SER A 172 -5.93 -23.79 -6.38
C SER A 172 -7.01 -22.72 -6.53
N LYS A 173 -7.08 -22.07 -7.71
CA LYS A 173 -8.18 -21.16 -8.08
C LYS A 173 -9.55 -21.85 -7.90
N GLN A 174 -9.68 -23.10 -8.33
CA GLN A 174 -10.93 -23.84 -8.20
C GLN A 174 -11.34 -24.03 -6.73
N THR A 175 -10.39 -24.35 -5.86
CA THR A 175 -10.63 -24.47 -4.41
C THR A 175 -11.02 -23.13 -3.82
N TYR A 176 -10.31 -22.04 -4.15
CA TYR A 176 -10.65 -20.70 -3.70
C TYR A 176 -12.09 -20.34 -4.05
N LEU A 177 -12.48 -20.48 -5.32
CA LEU A 177 -13.82 -20.18 -5.81
C LEU A 177 -14.90 -21.03 -5.12
N SER A 178 -14.60 -22.29 -4.81
CA SER A 178 -15.56 -23.16 -4.09
C SER A 178 -15.78 -22.77 -2.62
N LEU A 179 -14.84 -22.00 -2.03
CA LEU A 179 -14.86 -21.62 -0.62
C LEU A 179 -15.34 -20.20 -0.37
N THR A 180 -15.59 -19.39 -1.41
CA THR A 180 -15.91 -17.96 -1.28
C THR A 180 -17.17 -17.73 -0.44
N ASP A 181 -18.30 -18.33 -0.84
CA ASP A 181 -19.58 -18.22 -0.13
C ASP A 181 -19.55 -18.83 1.27
N THR A 182 -18.88 -19.98 1.43
CA THR A 182 -18.70 -20.62 2.73
C THR A 182 -17.93 -19.71 3.69
N SER A 183 -16.87 -19.06 3.20
CA SER A 183 -16.06 -18.13 4.00
C SER A 183 -16.88 -16.92 4.47
N ARG A 184 -17.66 -16.31 3.55
CA ARG A 184 -18.55 -15.18 3.89
C ARG A 184 -19.62 -15.61 4.90
N THR A 185 -20.19 -16.80 4.72
CA THR A 185 -21.21 -17.36 5.62
C THR A 185 -20.67 -17.55 7.03
N ILE A 186 -19.50 -18.19 7.19
CA ILE A 186 -18.85 -18.39 8.49
C ILE A 186 -18.55 -17.04 9.15
N LEU A 187 -17.97 -16.08 8.41
CA LEU A 187 -17.68 -14.74 8.91
C LEU A 187 -18.94 -14.05 9.43
N LEU A 188 -20.03 -14.07 8.66
CA LEU A 188 -21.26 -13.38 9.00
C LEU A 188 -22.03 -14.07 10.13
N GLN A 189 -22.00 -15.40 10.21
CA GLN A 189 -22.64 -16.13 11.31
C GLN A 189 -21.92 -15.90 12.65
N ALA A 190 -20.58 -15.88 12.64
CA ALA A 190 -19.79 -15.69 13.85
C ALA A 190 -19.76 -14.22 14.33
N TYR A 191 -19.73 -13.26 13.40
CA TYR A 191 -19.41 -11.86 13.75
C TYR A 191 -20.45 -10.82 13.31
N GLY A 192 -21.43 -11.22 12.49
CA GLY A 192 -22.45 -10.36 11.92
C GLY A 192 -23.25 -9.59 12.96
N LYS A 193 -23.58 -8.33 12.62
CA LYS A 193 -24.57 -7.52 13.33
C LYS A 193 -25.85 -7.42 12.50
N SER A 194 -26.98 -7.17 13.16
CA SER A 194 -28.24 -6.82 12.49
C SER A 194 -28.12 -5.50 11.74
N LYS A 195 -29.01 -5.27 10.76
CA LYS A 195 -29.04 -4.00 10.00
C LYS A 195 -29.38 -2.82 10.91
N GLU A 196 -30.16 -3.06 11.94
CA GLU A 196 -30.61 -2.10 12.94
C GLU A 196 -29.44 -1.64 13.81
N GLU A 197 -28.60 -2.57 14.28
CA GLU A 197 -27.37 -2.26 14.99
C GLU A 197 -26.38 -1.46 14.14
N ILE A 198 -26.19 -1.84 12.86
CA ILE A 198 -25.33 -1.06 11.95
C ILE A 198 -25.83 0.38 11.80
N ARG A 199 -27.16 0.58 11.68
CA ARG A 199 -27.73 1.94 11.60
C ARG A 199 -27.45 2.73 12.87
N ALA A 200 -27.71 2.13 14.03
CA ALA A 200 -27.45 2.77 15.32
C ALA A 200 -25.98 3.17 15.48
N MET A 201 -25.02 2.32 15.07
CA MET A 201 -23.60 2.67 15.12
C MET A 201 -23.22 3.81 14.17
N ILE A 202 -23.77 3.83 12.94
CA ILE A 202 -23.53 4.95 12.01
C ILE A 202 -24.02 6.28 12.61
N GLU A 203 -25.07 6.25 13.42
CA GLU A 203 -25.64 7.44 14.07
C GLU A 203 -24.87 7.86 15.33
N THR A 204 -24.24 6.92 16.04
CA THR A 204 -23.69 7.15 17.39
C THR A 204 -22.16 7.11 17.48
N ASP A 205 -21.46 6.45 16.55
CA ASP A 205 -20.00 6.32 16.55
C ASP A 205 -19.36 7.11 15.40
N ASN A 206 -18.45 8.03 15.73
CA ASN A 206 -17.87 8.96 14.76
C ASN A 206 -16.95 8.24 13.75
N ASP A 207 -16.14 7.27 14.20
CA ASP A 207 -15.25 6.50 13.31
C ASP A 207 -16.05 5.63 12.31
N THR A 208 -17.15 5.03 12.77
CA THR A 208 -18.11 4.29 11.94
C THR A 208 -18.77 5.22 10.92
N LEU A 209 -19.23 6.41 11.33
CA LEU A 209 -19.83 7.40 10.44
C LEU A 209 -18.83 7.89 9.38
N MET A 210 -17.58 8.16 9.77
CA MET A 210 -16.51 8.54 8.84
C MET A 210 -16.24 7.44 7.82
N THR A 211 -16.21 6.18 8.25
CA THR A 211 -16.00 5.02 7.38
C THR A 211 -17.17 4.87 6.39
N TYR A 212 -18.42 4.96 6.86
CA TYR A 212 -19.61 4.90 6.00
C TYR A 212 -19.64 6.03 4.96
N ARG A 213 -19.34 7.27 5.37
CA ARG A 213 -19.21 8.41 4.45
C ARG A 213 -18.06 8.21 3.45
N GLY A 214 -16.96 7.60 3.89
CA GLY A 214 -15.88 7.14 3.04
C GLY A 214 -16.38 6.20 1.95
N PHE A 215 -17.04 5.10 2.33
CA PHE A 215 -17.58 4.12 1.39
C PHE A 215 -18.51 4.76 0.35
N ILE A 216 -19.42 5.65 0.74
CA ILE A 216 -20.28 6.35 -0.24
C ILE A 216 -19.42 7.11 -1.27
N ARG A 217 -18.46 7.93 -0.82
CA ARG A 217 -17.62 8.74 -1.71
C ARG A 217 -16.80 7.89 -2.68
N PHE A 218 -16.27 6.76 -2.22
CA PHE A 218 -15.50 5.86 -3.07
C PHE A 218 -16.41 5.12 -4.06
N LEU A 219 -17.48 4.48 -3.56
CA LEU A 219 -18.43 3.73 -4.38
C LEU A 219 -19.12 4.57 -5.46
N GLU A 220 -19.41 5.84 -5.19
CA GLU A 220 -19.99 6.74 -6.19
C GLU A 220 -19.13 6.85 -7.45
N ASN A 221 -17.80 6.71 -7.34
CA ASN A 221 -16.89 6.70 -8.47
C ASN A 221 -16.59 5.29 -8.98
N ASP A 222 -16.40 4.31 -8.09
CA ASP A 222 -16.08 2.92 -8.47
C ASP A 222 -17.19 2.27 -9.29
N LEU A 223 -18.45 2.57 -8.95
CA LEU A 223 -19.60 1.94 -9.60
C LEU A 223 -20.08 2.66 -10.86
N ARG A 224 -19.42 3.75 -11.30
CA ARG A 224 -19.88 4.56 -12.45
C ARG A 224 -19.97 3.80 -13.77
N HIS A 225 -19.10 2.82 -13.96
CA HIS A 225 -19.08 1.97 -15.16
C HIS A 225 -19.52 0.54 -14.86
N SER A 226 -20.19 0.34 -13.73
CA SER A 226 -20.71 -0.98 -13.31
C SER A 226 -22.14 -1.20 -13.78
N GLU A 227 -22.61 -2.45 -13.63
CA GLU A 227 -24.01 -2.80 -13.87
C GLU A 227 -24.99 -1.97 -13.01
N VAL A 228 -24.56 -1.54 -11.82
CA VAL A 228 -25.36 -0.67 -10.93
C VAL A 228 -25.66 0.67 -11.60
N ALA A 229 -24.69 1.27 -12.31
CA ALA A 229 -24.91 2.51 -13.03
C ALA A 229 -25.75 2.28 -14.28
N PHE A 230 -25.50 1.20 -15.03
CA PHE A 230 -26.25 0.86 -16.24
C PHE A 230 -27.75 0.63 -15.95
N LYS A 231 -28.08 -0.06 -14.85
CA LYS A 231 -29.46 -0.30 -14.42
C LYS A 231 -30.12 0.91 -13.76
N ALA A 232 -29.39 1.99 -13.46
CA ALA A 232 -29.95 3.12 -12.75
C ALA A 232 -30.77 4.05 -13.67
N THR A 233 -32.03 4.28 -13.31
CA THR A 233 -32.95 5.12 -14.11
C THR A 233 -32.69 6.62 -13.99
N SER A 234 -31.91 7.05 -13.00
CA SER A 234 -31.52 8.45 -12.79
C SER A 234 -30.32 8.55 -11.84
N GLY A 235 -29.68 9.73 -11.80
CA GLY A 235 -28.60 10.00 -10.84
C GLY A 235 -29.03 9.95 -9.36
N SER A 236 -30.31 10.14 -9.06
CA SER A 236 -30.86 9.96 -7.70
C SER A 236 -31.00 8.47 -7.36
N HIS A 237 -31.52 7.67 -8.30
CA HIS A 237 -31.62 6.23 -8.17
C HIS A 237 -30.23 5.59 -7.99
N TYR A 238 -29.24 5.98 -8.80
CA TYR A 238 -27.86 5.54 -8.65
C TYR A 238 -27.30 5.81 -7.24
N ARG A 239 -27.40 7.05 -6.74
CA ARG A 239 -26.95 7.40 -5.38
C ARG A 239 -27.68 6.59 -4.30
N LYS A 240 -28.95 6.23 -4.50
CA LYS A 240 -29.69 5.36 -3.58
C LYS A 240 -29.13 3.94 -3.59
N CYS A 241 -28.82 3.39 -4.77
CA CYS A 241 -28.16 2.08 -4.91
C CYS A 241 -26.79 2.08 -4.22
N VAL A 242 -25.95 3.10 -4.49
CA VAL A 242 -24.64 3.27 -3.85
C VAL A 242 -24.75 3.29 -2.32
N LYS A 243 -25.70 4.06 -1.75
CA LYS A 243 -25.94 4.08 -0.30
C LYS A 243 -26.37 2.72 0.25
N SER A 244 -27.13 1.94 -0.52
CA SER A 244 -27.52 0.58 -0.12
C SER A 244 -26.32 -0.35 -0.05
N ILE A 245 -25.45 -0.31 -1.07
CA ILE A 245 -24.21 -1.10 -1.11
C ILE A 245 -23.26 -0.68 0.02
N ALA A 246 -23.10 0.63 0.26
CA ALA A 246 -22.30 1.15 1.37
C ALA A 246 -22.76 0.62 2.73
N LYS A 247 -24.08 0.51 2.96
CA LYS A 247 -24.62 -0.09 4.21
C LYS A 247 -24.30 -1.59 4.33
N ALA A 248 -24.37 -2.33 3.22
CA ALA A 248 -23.98 -3.74 3.19
C ALA A 248 -22.48 -3.90 3.48
N MET A 249 -21.62 -3.04 2.90
CA MET A 249 -20.19 -3.00 3.22
C MET A 249 -19.94 -2.73 4.70
N MET A 250 -20.66 -1.78 5.33
CA MET A 250 -20.50 -1.52 6.76
C MET A 250 -20.76 -2.75 7.63
N LEU A 251 -21.79 -3.54 7.29
CA LEU A 251 -22.08 -4.79 7.99
C LEU A 251 -20.90 -5.76 7.91
N ARG A 252 -20.36 -5.97 6.72
CA ARG A 252 -19.27 -6.93 6.51
C ARG A 252 -17.91 -6.43 7.06
N ALA A 253 -17.66 -5.12 6.97
CA ALA A 253 -16.44 -4.50 7.48
C ALA A 253 -16.36 -4.60 9.01
N GLU A 254 -17.48 -4.46 9.70
CA GLU A 254 -17.55 -4.66 11.14
C GLU A 254 -17.34 -6.13 11.53
N SER A 255 -17.97 -7.07 10.80
CA SER A 255 -17.73 -8.51 11.00
C SER A 255 -16.26 -8.85 10.83
N PHE A 256 -15.62 -8.33 9.78
CA PHE A 256 -14.21 -8.54 9.52
C PHE A 256 -13.30 -7.90 10.58
N THR A 257 -13.67 -6.72 11.08
CA THR A 257 -12.94 -6.07 12.17
C THR A 257 -12.96 -6.91 13.44
N LYS A 258 -14.11 -7.51 13.79
CA LYS A 258 -14.20 -8.44 14.94
C LYS A 258 -13.40 -9.72 14.72
N LEU A 259 -13.51 -10.36 13.54
CA LEU A 259 -12.69 -11.52 13.20
C LEU A 259 -11.20 -11.25 13.41
N LEU A 260 -10.73 -10.07 12.99
CA LEU A 260 -9.32 -9.70 13.16
C LEU A 260 -8.94 -9.46 14.63
N ARG A 261 -9.84 -8.93 15.46
CA ARG A 261 -9.58 -8.82 16.90
C ARG A 261 -9.45 -10.18 17.56
N ASP A 262 -10.26 -11.14 17.14
CA ASP A 262 -10.23 -12.51 17.67
C ASP A 262 -9.01 -13.31 17.21
N ARG A 263 -8.63 -13.16 15.93
CA ARG A 263 -7.55 -13.96 15.32
C ARG A 263 -6.18 -13.31 15.45
N CYS A 264 -6.12 -12.00 15.64
CA CYS A 264 -4.88 -11.22 15.81
C CYS A 264 -4.91 -10.34 17.08
N PRO A 265 -5.22 -10.88 18.27
CA PRO A 265 -5.47 -10.08 19.49
C PRO A 265 -4.24 -9.29 19.94
N ASP A 266 -3.05 -9.84 19.72
CA ASP A 266 -1.77 -9.24 20.12
C ASP A 266 -1.16 -8.33 19.03
N SER A 267 -1.86 -8.07 17.92
CA SER A 267 -1.30 -7.30 16.79
C SER A 267 -1.64 -5.81 16.85
N VAL A 268 -0.67 -4.94 16.59
CA VAL A 268 -0.92 -3.50 16.46
C VAL A 268 -1.81 -3.29 15.23
N ARG A 269 -2.97 -2.66 15.42
CA ARG A 269 -3.95 -2.50 14.36
C ARG A 269 -3.58 -1.33 13.45
N LEU A 270 -3.16 -1.64 12.24
CA LEU A 270 -2.94 -0.65 11.18
C LEU A 270 -4.23 -0.43 10.37
N SER A 271 -4.27 0.66 9.60
CA SER A 271 -5.40 1.01 8.74
C SER A 271 -4.96 1.87 7.55
N ILE A 272 -5.63 1.70 6.41
CA ILE A 272 -5.49 2.58 5.24
C ILE A 272 -6.50 3.73 5.23
N HIS A 273 -7.37 3.82 6.23
CA HIS A 273 -8.37 4.88 6.33
C HIS A 273 -7.92 5.97 7.30
N PRO A 274 -8.18 7.25 7.00
CA PRO A 274 -8.09 8.32 8.00
C PRO A 274 -8.88 7.97 9.26
N SER A 275 -8.32 8.29 10.42
CA SER A 275 -8.95 8.03 11.72
C SER A 275 -8.44 8.97 12.80
N SER A 276 -9.14 8.94 13.95
CA SER A 276 -8.72 9.60 15.19
C SER A 276 -7.40 9.09 15.76
N GLY A 277 -6.92 7.93 15.32
CA GLY A 277 -5.74 7.27 15.87
C GLY A 277 -5.98 6.49 17.16
N ALA A 278 -7.18 6.54 17.77
CA ALA A 278 -7.39 5.90 19.08
C ALA A 278 -7.24 4.37 19.03
N ASN A 279 -8.01 3.70 18.16
CA ASN A 279 -8.09 2.23 18.12
C ASN A 279 -7.27 1.59 16.99
N LYS A 280 -6.68 2.40 16.12
CA LYS A 280 -5.94 1.97 14.94
C LYS A 280 -4.96 3.06 14.49
N LEU A 281 -3.84 2.65 13.90
CA LEU A 281 -2.87 3.53 13.29
C LEU A 281 -3.12 3.63 11.80
N SER A 282 -3.49 4.83 11.32
CA SER A 282 -3.66 5.09 9.90
C SER A 282 -2.30 5.22 9.22
N VAL A 283 -1.96 4.36 8.27
CA VAL A 283 -0.67 4.33 7.57
C VAL A 283 -0.88 4.66 6.08
N PRO A 284 -0.42 5.83 5.61
CA PRO A 284 -0.29 6.11 4.18
C PRO A 284 0.62 5.07 3.51
N LEU A 285 0.14 4.44 2.43
CA LEU A 285 0.88 3.39 1.73
C LEU A 285 1.83 3.93 0.66
N ILE A 286 1.55 5.10 0.09
CA ILE A 286 2.38 5.75 -0.91
C ILE A 286 2.98 7.02 -0.30
N VAL A 287 4.28 7.20 -0.46
CA VAL A 287 4.94 8.47 -0.13
C VAL A 287 4.68 9.43 -1.28
N GLN A 288 4.08 10.57 -0.98
CA GLN A 288 3.87 11.64 -1.96
C GLN A 288 4.20 12.99 -1.33
N PRO A 289 4.63 14.00 -2.11
CA PRO A 289 5.09 15.28 -1.56
C PRO A 289 4.02 16.11 -0.85
N ASP A 290 2.73 15.87 -1.15
CA ASP A 290 1.65 16.65 -0.57
C ASP A 290 1.21 16.12 0.81
N ASP A 291 0.66 17.02 1.62
CA ASP A 291 0.15 16.67 2.95
C ASP A 291 -1.21 15.97 2.94
N LYS A 292 -1.70 15.54 1.77
CA LYS A 292 -2.98 14.85 1.69
C LYS A 292 -2.78 13.39 2.03
N PHE A 293 -3.83 12.78 2.58
CA PHE A 293 -3.84 11.33 2.76
C PHE A 293 -3.93 10.67 1.37
N PRO A 294 -2.93 9.87 0.95
CA PRO A 294 -2.89 9.28 -0.38
C PRO A 294 -4.08 8.36 -0.63
N ARG A 295 -4.47 8.22 -1.90
CA ARG A 295 -5.44 7.18 -2.27
C ARG A 295 -4.80 5.81 -2.06
N SER A 296 -5.60 4.82 -1.70
CA SER A 296 -5.10 3.45 -1.67
C SER A 296 -4.75 2.97 -3.08
N PRO A 297 -3.68 2.17 -3.27
CA PRO A 297 -3.21 1.73 -4.59
C PRO A 297 -4.28 1.11 -5.48
N TRP A 298 -5.21 0.37 -4.88
CA TRP A 298 -6.30 -0.28 -5.61
C TRP A 298 -7.41 0.66 -6.09
N HIS A 299 -7.40 1.92 -5.69
CA HIS A 299 -8.36 2.94 -6.09
C HIS A 299 -7.73 4.05 -6.97
N CYS A 300 -6.48 3.89 -7.39
CA CYS A 300 -5.75 4.86 -8.19
C CYS A 300 -4.71 4.16 -9.08
N ILE A 301 -3.96 4.96 -9.82
CA ILE A 301 -2.68 4.59 -10.41
C ILE A 301 -1.62 5.59 -9.96
N VAL A 302 -0.37 5.14 -9.86
CA VAL A 302 0.75 6.03 -9.55
C VAL A 302 1.15 6.81 -10.81
N ALA A 303 1.36 8.10 -10.65
CA ALA A 303 2.05 8.95 -11.62
C ALA A 303 3.42 9.37 -11.05
N MET A 304 4.48 9.23 -11.85
CA MET A 304 5.83 9.68 -11.54
C MET A 304 6.17 10.91 -12.38
N ASP A 305 6.65 11.97 -11.73
CA ASP A 305 7.12 13.18 -12.40
C ASP A 305 8.61 13.13 -12.77
N VAL A 306 9.08 14.17 -13.46
CA VAL A 306 10.50 14.32 -13.85
C VAL A 306 11.46 14.43 -12.66
N HIS A 307 10.96 14.77 -11.47
CA HIS A 307 11.75 14.86 -10.24
C HIS A 307 11.83 13.53 -9.49
N GLY A 308 11.10 12.51 -9.94
CA GLY A 308 11.06 11.18 -9.31
C GLY A 308 10.01 11.04 -8.22
N SER A 309 9.21 12.08 -8.00
CA SER A 309 8.16 12.09 -7.00
C SER A 309 6.92 11.32 -7.49
N TYR A 310 6.36 10.52 -6.59
CA TYR A 310 5.13 9.76 -6.85
C TYR A 310 3.89 10.53 -6.41
N ARG A 311 2.80 10.41 -7.18
CA ARG A 311 1.47 10.90 -6.82
C ARG A 311 0.40 9.83 -7.08
N THR A 312 -0.54 9.71 -6.15
CA THR A 312 -1.73 8.86 -6.33
C THR A 312 -2.81 9.61 -7.10
N VAL A 313 -3.12 9.18 -8.33
CA VAL A 313 -4.04 9.88 -9.24
C VAL A 313 -5.09 8.94 -9.82
N HIS A 314 -6.20 9.48 -10.33
CA HIS A 314 -7.06 8.69 -11.20
C HIS A 314 -6.51 8.74 -12.63
N ALA A 315 -6.53 7.61 -13.34
CA ALA A 315 -5.99 7.50 -14.69
C ALA A 315 -6.49 8.59 -15.67
N LYS A 316 -7.77 8.97 -15.58
CA LYS A 316 -8.34 10.04 -16.43
C LYS A 316 -7.71 11.41 -16.23
N ASP A 317 -7.12 11.67 -15.06
CA ASP A 317 -6.61 13.00 -14.71
C ASP A 317 -5.22 13.24 -15.35
N VAL A 318 -4.56 12.17 -15.81
CA VAL A 318 -3.17 12.21 -16.32
C VAL A 318 -2.99 11.62 -17.72
N ARG A 319 -3.98 10.90 -18.26
CA ARG A 319 -3.90 10.23 -19.57
C ARG A 319 -3.46 11.12 -20.74
N ASP A 320 -3.75 12.41 -20.68
CA ASP A 320 -3.44 13.38 -21.75
C ASP A 320 -2.09 14.07 -21.55
N THR A 321 -1.51 14.01 -20.36
CA THR A 321 -0.27 14.70 -19.97
C THR A 321 0.89 13.73 -19.67
N HIS A 322 0.60 12.46 -19.47
CA HIS A 322 1.56 11.42 -19.12
C HIS A 322 1.54 10.28 -20.17
N ASN A 323 2.60 9.47 -20.17
CA ASN A 323 2.68 8.22 -20.91
C ASN A 323 2.39 7.05 -19.97
N LEU A 324 1.52 6.14 -20.38
CA LEU A 324 1.24 4.91 -19.64
C LEU A 324 2.35 3.89 -19.91
N ILE A 325 3.18 3.63 -18.90
CA ILE A 325 4.27 2.67 -18.98
C ILE A 325 3.72 1.27 -18.76
N HIS A 326 4.14 0.34 -19.63
CA HIS A 326 3.76 -1.07 -19.54
C HIS A 326 4.97 -1.93 -19.16
N ILE A 327 4.75 -2.92 -18.31
CA ILE A 327 5.73 -3.96 -17.98
C ILE A 327 5.09 -5.31 -18.33
N ASN A 328 5.79 -6.12 -19.12
CA ASN A 328 5.27 -7.41 -19.61
C ASN A 328 3.89 -7.31 -20.28
N GLY A 329 3.66 -6.22 -21.03
CA GLY A 329 2.39 -5.94 -21.71
C GLY A 329 1.25 -5.49 -20.79
N LEU A 330 1.49 -5.34 -19.48
CA LEU A 330 0.50 -4.88 -18.51
C LEU A 330 0.75 -3.41 -18.14
N PRO A 331 -0.29 -2.58 -18.02
CA PRO A 331 -0.16 -1.19 -17.59
C PRO A 331 0.36 -1.13 -16.15
N HIS A 332 1.40 -0.34 -15.91
CA HIS A 332 2.14 -0.36 -14.64
C HIS A 332 2.09 0.98 -13.88
N TYR A 333 2.30 2.11 -14.56
CA TYR A 333 2.21 3.46 -13.97
C TYR A 333 2.21 4.52 -15.06
N TYR A 334 1.85 5.75 -14.70
CA TYR A 334 2.01 6.90 -15.58
C TYR A 334 3.35 7.60 -15.34
N ARG A 335 4.05 7.98 -16.40
CA ARG A 335 5.24 8.83 -16.34
C ARG A 335 4.97 10.15 -17.04
N GLU A 336 5.29 11.26 -16.40
CA GLU A 336 5.13 12.60 -16.98
C GLU A 336 5.82 12.68 -18.36
N ARG A 337 5.17 13.30 -19.35
CA ARG A 337 5.80 13.54 -20.65
C ARG A 337 6.88 14.59 -20.52
N SER A 338 8.10 14.25 -20.95
CA SER A 338 9.22 15.18 -20.96
C SER A 338 10.26 14.73 -21.98
N PRO A 339 10.93 15.67 -22.69
CA PRO A 339 12.04 15.35 -23.59
C PRO A 339 13.19 14.56 -22.94
N LEU A 340 13.30 14.57 -21.62
CA LEU A 340 14.30 13.77 -20.88
C LEU A 340 14.02 12.27 -20.94
N TRP A 341 12.76 11.88 -21.16
CA TRP A 341 12.30 10.51 -21.24
C TRP A 341 12.23 9.96 -22.67
N ASP A 342 12.28 10.83 -23.67
CA ASP A 342 12.08 10.50 -25.07
C ASP A 342 13.37 9.89 -25.65
N TRP A 343 13.47 8.57 -25.58
CA TRP A 343 14.58 7.81 -26.17
C TRP A 343 14.06 7.15 -27.43
N ASP A 344 14.84 7.16 -28.50
CA ASP A 344 14.41 6.61 -29.79
C ASP A 344 14.46 5.07 -29.70
N ASP A 345 13.29 4.43 -29.56
CA ASP A 345 13.10 2.98 -29.32
C ASP A 345 13.59 2.09 -30.49
N SER A 346 14.08 2.69 -31.58
CA SER A 346 14.46 2.00 -32.82
C SER A 346 15.87 1.38 -32.82
N SER A 347 16.61 1.46 -31.71
CA SER A 347 17.98 0.94 -31.64
C SER A 347 18.24 0.08 -30.40
N SER A 348 19.26 -0.78 -30.49
CA SER A 348 19.86 -1.57 -29.40
C SER A 348 20.42 -0.74 -28.23
N SER A 349 20.07 0.54 -28.13
CA SER A 349 20.51 1.52 -27.13
C SER A 349 19.38 2.10 -26.26
N GLY A 350 18.18 1.53 -26.35
CA GLY A 350 17.05 1.87 -25.48
C GLY A 350 17.28 1.50 -24.00
N ALA A 351 16.57 2.18 -23.09
CA ALA A 351 16.63 1.89 -21.66
C ALA A 351 15.25 1.68 -21.04
N VAL A 352 15.21 0.77 -20.06
CA VAL A 352 14.11 0.59 -19.12
C VAL A 352 14.38 1.47 -17.90
N PHE A 353 13.36 2.23 -17.52
CA PHE A 353 13.35 3.10 -16.35
C PHE A 353 12.48 2.45 -15.29
N GLU A 354 13.09 1.96 -14.22
CA GLU A 354 12.44 1.19 -13.18
C GLU A 354 12.38 2.01 -11.88
N PRO A 355 11.22 2.59 -11.53
CA PRO A 355 11.06 3.36 -10.30
C PRO A 355 11.33 2.47 -9.07
N GLN A 356 11.99 3.02 -8.06
CA GLN A 356 12.34 2.34 -6.81
C GLN A 356 11.75 3.06 -5.61
N TYR A 357 11.28 2.31 -4.61
CA TYR A 357 10.90 2.91 -3.34
C TYR A 357 12.11 3.50 -2.59
N PRO A 358 11.97 4.67 -1.92
CA PRO A 358 10.76 5.51 -1.88
C PRO A 358 10.60 6.44 -3.08
N CYS A 359 11.68 6.89 -3.73
CA CYS A 359 11.68 7.80 -4.89
C CYS A 359 12.92 7.61 -5.78
N GLY A 360 13.51 6.42 -5.85
CA GLY A 360 14.70 6.13 -6.65
C GLY A 360 14.38 5.72 -8.09
N LEU A 361 15.42 5.55 -8.90
CA LEU A 361 15.29 5.12 -10.29
C LEU A 361 16.45 4.22 -10.70
N HIS A 362 16.16 3.02 -11.18
CA HIS A 362 17.13 2.21 -11.89
C HIS A 362 16.98 2.43 -13.40
N VAL A 363 18.10 2.57 -14.10
CA VAL A 363 18.16 2.66 -15.55
C VAL A 363 18.97 1.48 -16.08
N ARG A 364 18.34 0.68 -16.94
CA ARG A 364 18.91 -0.58 -17.48
C ARG A 364 18.73 -0.66 -18.99
N PRO A 365 19.60 -1.35 -19.73
CA PRO A 365 19.37 -1.59 -21.15
C PRO A 365 18.12 -2.44 -21.38
N VAL A 366 17.46 -2.22 -22.52
CA VAL A 366 16.40 -3.12 -22.99
C VAL A 366 17.04 -4.47 -23.37
N GLY A 367 16.58 -5.56 -22.74
CA GLY A 367 17.19 -6.89 -22.87
C GLY A 367 18.32 -7.08 -21.85
N HIS A 368 18.01 -7.78 -20.76
CA HIS A 368 18.82 -7.82 -19.52
C HIS A 368 20.22 -8.48 -19.64
N ASP A 369 20.57 -9.09 -20.79
CA ASP A 369 21.70 -10.03 -20.90
C ASP A 369 22.92 -9.51 -21.68
N THR A 370 22.89 -8.27 -22.19
CA THR A 370 24.04 -7.71 -22.92
C THR A 370 24.47 -6.37 -22.35
N ILE A 371 25.78 -6.24 -22.12
CA ILE A 371 26.40 -4.95 -21.84
C ILE A 371 26.19 -4.05 -23.07
N SER A 372 25.58 -2.88 -22.84
CA SER A 372 25.24 -1.91 -23.88
C SER A 372 26.04 -0.62 -23.69
N ARG A 373 25.97 0.28 -24.69
CA ARG A 373 26.56 1.62 -24.59
C ARG A 373 25.50 2.68 -24.79
N LEU A 374 25.48 3.70 -23.93
CA LEU A 374 24.62 4.87 -24.07
C LEU A 374 25.11 5.73 -25.23
N GLY A 375 24.20 6.14 -26.12
CA GLY A 375 24.47 7.19 -27.10
C GLY A 375 24.73 8.54 -26.43
N HIS A 376 25.42 9.45 -27.12
CA HIS A 376 25.79 10.76 -26.58
C HIS A 376 24.56 11.56 -26.07
N ASP A 377 23.47 11.57 -26.84
CA ASP A 377 22.22 12.26 -26.44
C ASP A 377 21.58 11.62 -25.19
N HIS A 378 21.61 10.30 -25.06
CA HIS A 378 21.12 9.59 -23.87
C HIS A 378 21.95 9.95 -22.63
N VAL A 379 23.28 10.07 -22.76
CA VAL A 379 24.16 10.53 -21.66
C VAL A 379 23.77 11.95 -21.23
N LEU A 380 23.60 12.89 -22.18
CA LEU A 380 23.20 14.27 -21.85
C LEU A 380 21.81 14.34 -21.19
N LYS A 381 20.85 13.53 -21.65
CA LYS A 381 19.51 13.44 -21.04
C LYS A 381 19.59 12.91 -19.61
N LEU A 382 20.37 11.85 -19.37
CA LEU A 382 20.57 11.30 -18.02
C LEU A 382 21.33 12.26 -17.11
N GLN A 383 22.33 12.99 -17.61
CA GLN A 383 23.02 14.05 -16.85
C GLN A 383 22.03 15.13 -16.39
N ARG A 384 21.14 15.58 -17.28
CA ARG A 384 20.11 16.56 -16.96
C ARG A 384 19.09 16.00 -15.97
N LEU A 385 18.65 14.76 -16.17
CA LEU A 385 17.73 14.09 -15.25
C LEU A 385 18.35 13.95 -13.86
N ALA A 386 19.59 13.47 -13.75
CA ALA A 386 20.31 13.30 -12.48
C ALA A 386 20.52 14.62 -11.71
N ARG A 387 20.50 15.78 -12.38
CA ARG A 387 20.57 17.10 -11.72
C ARG A 387 19.25 17.53 -11.08
N ILE A 388 18.11 17.07 -11.61
CA ILE A 388 16.77 17.52 -11.16
C ILE A 388 16.01 16.46 -10.39
N PHE A 389 16.42 15.20 -10.48
CA PHE A 389 15.79 14.08 -9.81
C PHE A 389 16.16 14.10 -8.33
N GLU A 390 15.16 14.00 -7.45
CA GLU A 390 15.35 14.17 -6.01
C GLU A 390 15.89 12.91 -5.32
N GLY A 391 15.66 11.73 -5.92
CA GLY A 391 16.15 10.45 -5.42
C GLY A 391 17.45 9.97 -6.08
N PRO A 392 17.98 8.81 -5.65
CA PRO A 392 19.11 8.19 -6.32
C PRO A 392 18.70 7.69 -7.71
N ILE A 393 19.52 7.99 -8.71
CA ILE A 393 19.50 7.31 -10.01
C ILE A 393 20.68 6.35 -10.03
N GLU A 394 20.42 5.07 -10.29
CA GLU A 394 21.45 4.04 -10.45
C GLU A 394 21.38 3.45 -11.86
N ILE A 395 22.52 3.43 -12.54
CA ILE A 395 22.61 3.02 -13.95
C ILE A 395 23.40 1.72 -14.02
N PHE A 396 22.78 0.69 -14.60
CA PHE A 396 23.36 -0.65 -14.70
C PHE A 396 23.43 -1.11 -16.14
N GLY A 397 24.39 -1.99 -16.44
CA GLY A 397 24.48 -2.65 -17.74
C GLY A 397 24.96 -1.77 -18.90
N PHE A 398 25.40 -0.54 -18.62
CA PHE A 398 26.00 0.36 -19.62
C PHE A 398 27.49 0.58 -19.37
N GLU A 399 28.35 0.31 -20.35
CA GLU A 399 29.83 0.46 -20.22
C GLU A 399 30.24 1.87 -19.84
N ASN A 400 29.53 2.86 -20.39
CA ASN A 400 29.80 4.27 -20.22
C ASN A 400 28.86 4.93 -19.21
N ALA A 401 28.25 4.17 -18.29
CA ALA A 401 27.40 4.73 -17.22
C ALA A 401 28.11 5.83 -16.40
N HIS A 402 29.42 5.70 -16.19
CA HIS A 402 30.23 6.68 -15.48
C HIS A 402 30.27 8.07 -16.16
N GLU A 403 30.07 8.15 -17.48
CA GLU A 403 30.00 9.43 -18.21
C GLU A 403 28.80 10.28 -17.76
N VAL A 404 27.75 9.68 -17.19
CA VAL A 404 26.58 10.42 -16.68
C VAL A 404 26.90 11.24 -15.43
N TYR A 405 27.86 10.82 -14.62
CA TYR A 405 28.21 11.52 -13.38
C TYR A 405 29.53 12.29 -13.47
N ASN A 406 30.24 12.18 -14.59
CA ASN A 406 31.44 12.96 -14.86
C ASN A 406 31.04 14.33 -15.41
N GLU A 407 31.28 15.39 -14.64
CA GLU A 407 31.09 16.77 -15.11
C GLU A 407 32.00 17.05 -16.31
N SER A 408 31.43 17.43 -17.45
CA SER A 408 32.16 18.17 -18.47
C SER A 408 32.53 19.54 -17.87
N ARG A 409 33.84 19.79 -17.75
CA ARG A 409 34.44 21.06 -17.28
C ARG A 409 34.15 22.28 -18.18
N GLU A 410 33.24 22.18 -19.14
CA GLU A 410 33.15 23.14 -20.25
C GLU A 410 32.07 24.22 -20.09
N ASP A 411 31.22 24.17 -19.06
CA ASP A 411 30.25 25.26 -18.78
C ASP A 411 30.38 25.79 -17.33
N ARG A 412 31.53 26.39 -17.01
CA ARG A 412 31.68 27.31 -15.86
C ARG A 412 32.03 28.71 -16.32
#